data_AF-A0A926TPU1-F1
#
_entry.id   AF-A0A926TPU1-F1
#
_cell.length_a   1.000
_cell.length_b   1.000
_cell.length_c   1.000
_cell.angle_alpha   90.00
_cell.angle_beta   90.00
_cell.angle_gamma   90.00
#
_symmetry.space_group_name_H-M   'P 1'
#
loop_
_entity.id
_entity.type
_entity.pdbx_description
1 polymer ?
#
loop_
_entity_poly.entity_id
_entity_poly.type
_entity_poly.pdbx_seq_one_letter_code
_entity_poly.pdbx_strand_id
1 'polypeptide(L)'
;MIDGTERPIQCTQDPQAQKVNDSGKKRRHTRKHLAAVDENKRVLILSQVCKGKLHDKRFYDEDDITGNIPTDIPTEVALGFLGLQKEYDMQNKVPSYEHYL
;
A
#
# COMPACT_ATOMS: atom_id res chain seq x y z
N MET A 1 -4.87 -5.84 -7.84
CA MET A 1 -5.13 -4.80 -6.81
C MET A 1 -3.88 -4.61 -5.97
N ILE A 2 -3.52 -3.37 -5.62
CA ILE A 2 -2.48 -3.05 -4.64
C ILE A 2 -3.14 -2.49 -3.38
N ASP A 3 -2.77 -3.05 -2.24
CA ASP A 3 -3.25 -2.58 -0.93
C ASP A 3 -2.16 -2.66 0.15
N GLY A 4 -2.34 -1.86 1.20
CA GLY A 4 -1.47 -1.84 2.37
C GLY A 4 -1.92 -2.83 3.43
N THR A 5 -1.04 -3.76 3.81
CA THR A 5 -1.25 -4.69 4.92
C THR A 5 -0.40 -4.31 6.13
N GLU A 6 -0.99 -4.35 7.33
CA GLU A 6 -0.31 -4.00 8.58
C GLU A 6 -0.27 -5.20 9.55
N ARG A 7 0.91 -5.45 10.13
CA ARG A 7 1.08 -6.40 11.24
C ARG A 7 1.43 -5.66 12.54
N PRO A 8 0.79 -5.98 13.68
CA PRO A 8 1.19 -5.43 14.97
C PRO A 8 2.58 -5.94 15.37
N ILE A 9 3.33 -5.09 16.05
CA ILE A 9 4.60 -5.44 16.68
C ILE A 9 4.59 -5.05 18.16
N GLN A 10 5.47 -5.66 18.95
CA GLN A 10 5.66 -5.28 20.35
C GLN A 10 6.07 -3.81 20.43
N CYS A 11 5.42 -3.05 21.32
CA CYS A 11 5.82 -1.68 21.62
C CYS A 11 7.17 -1.69 22.34
N THR A 12 8.18 -1.05 21.74
CA THR A 12 9.48 -0.83 22.38
C THR A 12 9.31 0.00 23.66
N GLN A 13 10.12 -0.25 24.68
CA GLN A 13 10.15 0.55 25.92
C GLN A 13 10.99 1.84 25.77
N ASP A 14 11.84 1.92 24.74
CA ASP A 14 12.60 3.13 24.43
C ASP A 14 11.66 4.27 23.96
N PRO A 15 11.62 5.41 24.68
CA PRO A 15 10.78 6.54 24.31
C PRO A 15 11.04 7.12 22.93
N GLN A 16 12.29 7.07 22.44
CA GLN A 16 12.62 7.58 21.10
C GLN A 16 12.06 6.66 20.01
N ALA A 17 12.28 5.35 20.15
CA ALA A 17 11.67 4.36 19.27
C ALA A 17 10.13 4.41 19.31
N GLN A 18 9.50 4.72 20.44
CA GLN A 18 8.04 4.90 20.51
C GLN A 18 7.55 6.03 19.62
N LYS A 19 8.12 7.24 19.74
CA LYS A 19 7.73 8.40 18.92
C LYS A 19 7.86 8.15 17.41
N VAL A 20 8.86 7.35 17.02
CA VAL A 20 9.14 7.02 15.63
C VAL A 20 8.11 6.02 15.07
N ASN A 21 7.60 5.10 15.88
CA ASN A 21 6.69 4.04 15.44
C ASN A 21 5.21 4.35 15.69
N ASP A 22 4.90 5.31 16.55
CA ASP A 22 3.52 5.68 16.86
C ASP A 22 2.86 6.43 15.68
N SER A 23 1.77 5.84 15.19
CA SER A 23 0.92 6.41 14.13
C SER A 23 -0.24 7.25 14.67
N GLY A 24 -0.51 7.22 15.98
CA GLY A 24 -1.65 7.88 16.63
C GLY A 24 -3.01 7.25 16.33
N LYS A 25 -3.24 6.78 15.08
CA LYS A 25 -4.53 6.24 14.63
C LYS A 25 -4.83 4.84 15.17
N LYS A 26 -3.84 3.95 15.18
CA LYS A 26 -4.04 2.52 15.51
C LYS A 26 -3.82 2.19 16.99
N ARG A 27 -3.31 3.14 17.78
CA ARG A 27 -2.92 3.00 19.21
C ARG A 27 -2.02 1.79 19.51
N ARG A 28 -1.25 1.34 18.50
CA ARG A 28 -0.28 0.24 18.57
C ARG A 28 0.79 0.44 17.50
N HIS A 29 1.99 -0.07 17.74
CA HIS A 29 3.03 -0.07 16.72
C HIS A 29 2.75 -1.14 15.67
N THR A 30 2.89 -0.77 14.40
CA THR A 30 2.72 -1.70 13.28
C THR A 30 3.90 -1.65 12.33
N ARG A 31 4.07 -2.74 11.59
CA ARG A 31 4.88 -2.81 10.38
C ARG A 31 3.94 -2.98 9.20
N LYS A 32 4.26 -2.36 8.07
CA LYS A 32 3.40 -2.34 6.90
C LYS A 32 4.13 -2.92 5.70
N HIS A 33 3.39 -3.60 4.84
CA HIS A 33 3.80 -3.98 3.49
C HIS A 33 2.74 -3.49 2.50
N LEU A 34 3.14 -3.24 1.26
CA LEU A 34 2.25 -3.19 0.12
C LEU A 34 2.22 -4.57 -0.52
N ALA A 35 1.04 -5.04 -0.89
CA ALA A 35 0.87 -6.29 -1.59
C ALA A 35 0.13 -6.05 -2.90
N ALA A 36 0.69 -6.52 -4.01
CA ALA A 36 -0.04 -6.68 -5.25
C ALA A 36 -0.68 -8.07 -5.28
N VAL A 37 -2.00 -8.13 -5.43
CA VAL A 37 -2.76 -9.37 -5.44
C VAL A 37 -3.57 -9.53 -6.72
N ASP A 38 -3.76 -10.80 -7.12
CA ASP A 38 -4.66 -11.18 -8.20
C ASP A 38 -6.13 -11.23 -7.75
N GLU A 39 -7.03 -11.54 -8.68
CA GLU A 39 -8.46 -11.72 -8.44
C GLU A 39 -8.77 -12.84 -7.44
N ASN A 40 -7.90 -13.85 -7.36
CA ASN A 40 -7.98 -14.98 -6.43
C ASN A 40 -7.34 -14.70 -5.06
N LYS A 41 -6.98 -13.44 -4.79
CA LYS A 41 -6.33 -12.97 -3.54
C LYS A 41 -4.97 -13.61 -3.27
N ARG A 42 -4.28 -14.09 -4.30
CA ARG A 42 -2.89 -14.55 -4.21
C ARG A 42 -1.95 -13.35 -4.23
N VAL A 43 -0.94 -13.36 -3.36
CA VAL A 43 0.10 -12.32 -3.35
C VAL A 43 1.08 -12.58 -4.49
N LEU A 44 1.12 -11.67 -5.46
CA LEU A 44 2.04 -11.71 -6.59
C LEU A 44 3.35 -10.98 -6.27
N ILE A 45 3.23 -9.83 -5.59
CA ILE A 45 4.36 -8.98 -5.20
C ILE A 45 4.13 -8.53 -3.75
N LEU A 46 5.21 -8.53 -2.97
CA LEU A 46 5.22 -8.01 -1.61
C LEU A 46 6.39 -7.04 -1.45
N SER A 47 6.10 -5.83 -0.99
CA SER A 47 7.10 -4.80 -0.74
C SER A 47 8.07 -5.20 0.39
N GLN A 48 9.15 -4.44 0.49
CA GLN A 48 9.95 -4.44 1.72
C GLN A 48 9.13 -3.89 2.89
N VAL A 49 9.50 -4.27 4.11
CA VAL A 49 8.77 -3.85 5.31
C VAL A 49 9.03 -2.39 5.64
N CYS A 50 7.98 -1.62 5.92
CA CYS A 50 8.11 -0.25 6.42
C CYS A 50 7.44 -0.06 7.79
N LYS A 51 7.63 1.12 8.37
CA LYS A 51 6.97 1.51 9.64
C LYS A 51 5.51 1.83 9.33
N GLY A 52 4.58 1.31 10.13
CA GLY A 52 3.14 1.54 9.89
C GLY A 52 2.66 2.98 10.05
N LYS A 53 3.50 3.88 10.58
CA LYS A 53 3.27 5.33 10.59
C LYS A 53 3.34 5.96 9.19
N LEU A 54 4.06 5.33 8.25
CA LEU A 54 4.23 5.85 6.89
C LEU A 54 2.88 5.79 6.14
N HIS A 55 2.56 6.89 5.44
CA HIS A 55 1.34 6.98 4.63
C HIS A 55 1.46 6.12 3.38
N ASP A 56 0.35 5.50 2.95
CA ASP A 56 0.34 4.51 1.87
C ASP A 56 0.87 5.04 0.55
N LYS A 57 0.42 6.23 0.09
CA LYS A 57 1.00 6.88 -1.11
C LYS A 57 2.52 7.06 -1.00
N ARG A 58 3.00 7.61 0.11
CA ARG A 58 4.43 7.88 0.28
C ARG A 58 5.24 6.58 0.29
N PHE A 59 4.70 5.54 0.92
CA PHE A 59 5.33 4.23 0.93
C PHE A 59 5.39 3.62 -0.47
N TYR A 60 4.32 3.77 -1.25
CA TYR A 60 4.29 3.36 -2.66
C TYR A 60 5.37 4.08 -3.47
N ASP A 61 5.46 5.41 -3.33
CA ASP A 61 6.46 6.22 -4.03
C ASP A 61 7.91 5.81 -3.66
N GLU A 62 8.15 5.41 -2.40
CA GLU A 62 9.48 5.00 -1.90
C GLU A 62 9.86 3.55 -2.26
N ASP A 63 8.91 2.62 -2.34
CA ASP A 63 9.17 1.19 -2.62
C ASP A 63 9.19 0.86 -4.12
N ASP A 64 8.48 1.63 -4.95
CA ASP A 64 8.32 1.39 -6.40
C ASP A 64 7.78 -0.02 -6.73
N ILE A 65 6.78 -0.48 -5.96
CA ILE A 65 6.18 -1.81 -6.14
C ILE A 65 5.63 -2.04 -7.55
N THR A 66 5.27 -0.97 -8.28
CA THR A 66 4.78 -1.02 -9.66
C THR A 66 5.85 -1.02 -10.73
N GLY A 67 7.11 -0.72 -10.41
CA GLY A 67 8.21 -0.87 -11.37
C GLY A 67 8.33 -2.29 -11.93
N ASN A 68 7.80 -3.28 -11.21
CA ASN A 68 7.75 -4.70 -11.62
C ASN A 68 6.47 -5.08 -12.39
N ILE A 69 5.48 -4.18 -12.50
CA ILE A 69 4.20 -4.43 -13.17
C ILE A 69 4.21 -3.74 -14.54
N PRO A 70 4.00 -4.49 -15.65
CA PRO A 70 3.85 -3.90 -16.96
C PRO A 70 2.75 -2.82 -17.00
N THR A 71 3.04 -1.69 -17.67
CA THR A 71 2.15 -0.49 -17.68
C THR A 71 0.83 -0.70 -18.43
N ASP A 72 0.74 -1.73 -19.25
CA ASP A 72 -0.45 -2.15 -19.99
C ASP A 72 -1.44 -2.93 -19.11
N ILE A 73 -1.01 -3.42 -17.94
CA ILE A 73 -1.85 -4.14 -16.98
C ILE A 73 -2.55 -3.13 -16.06
N PRO A 74 -3.91 -3.08 -16.08
CA PRO A 74 -4.65 -2.21 -15.18
C PRO A 74 -4.39 -2.58 -13.73
N THR A 75 -4.05 -1.58 -12.92
CA THR A 75 -3.78 -1.77 -11.49
C THR A 75 -4.78 -0.98 -10.66
N GLU A 76 -5.58 -1.69 -9.89
CA GLU A 76 -6.53 -1.09 -8.95
C GLU A 76 -5.85 -0.74 -7.63
N VAL A 77 -6.10 0.47 -7.13
CA VAL A 77 -5.57 0.98 -5.83
C VAL A 77 -6.69 1.60 -5.01
N ALA A 78 -6.55 1.57 -3.68
CA ALA A 78 -7.50 2.19 -2.76
C ALA A 78 -7.38 3.74 -2.73
N LEU A 79 -8.33 4.42 -2.08
CA LEU A 79 -8.33 5.89 -1.94
C LEU A 79 -7.10 6.46 -1.23
N GLY A 80 -6.40 5.66 -0.41
CA GLY A 80 -5.14 6.04 0.25
C GLY A 80 -3.98 6.33 -0.71
N PHE A 81 -4.16 6.01 -1.99
CA PHE A 81 -3.21 6.25 -3.07
C PHE A 81 -3.66 7.36 -4.04
N LEU A 82 -4.62 8.19 -3.62
CA LEU A 82 -5.06 9.35 -4.40
C LEU A 82 -3.86 10.23 -4.76
N GLY A 83 -3.70 10.52 -6.05
CA GLY A 83 -2.55 11.24 -6.60
C GLY A 83 -1.75 10.42 -7.62
N LEU A 84 -1.73 9.08 -7.50
CA LEU A 84 -1.04 8.21 -8.47
C LEU A 84 -1.60 8.31 -9.90
N GLN A 85 -2.89 8.61 -10.03
CA GLN A 85 -3.58 8.79 -11.32
C GLN A 85 -3.01 9.94 -12.18
N LYS A 86 -2.24 10.86 -11.58
CA LYS A 86 -1.57 11.95 -12.30
C LYS A 86 -0.14 11.60 -12.70
N GLU A 87 0.48 10.66 -12.00
CA GLU A 87 1.89 10.25 -12.18
C GLU A 87 2.00 9.15 -13.23
N TYR A 88 1.01 8.26 -13.25
CA TYR A 88 0.80 7.30 -14.31
C TYR A 88 -0.41 7.77 -15.10
N ASP A 89 -0.37 7.70 -16.43
CA ASP A 89 -1.49 7.96 -17.34
C ASP A 89 -2.61 6.89 -17.16
N MET A 90 -3.01 6.62 -15.91
CA MET A 90 -4.10 5.74 -15.49
C MET A 90 -5.47 6.33 -15.84
N GLN A 91 -5.52 7.29 -16.76
CA GLN A 91 -6.74 7.95 -17.20
C GLN A 91 -7.63 7.02 -18.05
N ASN A 92 -7.16 5.84 -18.43
CA ASN A 92 -7.96 4.86 -19.16
C ASN A 92 -7.84 3.47 -18.54
N LYS A 93 -8.98 2.92 -18.08
CA LYS A 93 -9.20 1.57 -17.50
C LYS A 93 -9.34 1.51 -15.97
N VAL A 94 -10.13 2.39 -15.38
CA VAL A 94 -11.03 1.93 -14.30
C VAL A 94 -12.22 1.28 -15.02
N PRO A 95 -12.37 -0.06 -15.07
CA PRO A 95 -13.59 -0.64 -15.60
C PRO A 95 -14.72 -0.15 -14.69
N SER A 96 -15.78 0.41 -15.28
CA SER A 96 -17.01 0.62 -14.52
C SER A 96 -17.45 -0.72 -13.96
N TYR A 97 -17.94 -0.72 -12.72
CA TYR A 97 -18.46 -1.89 -12.00
C TYR A 97 -19.73 -2.50 -12.64
N GLU A 98 -20.00 -2.27 -13.93
CA GLU A 98 -21.24 -2.67 -14.60
C GLU A 98 -21.15 -4.01 -15.35
N HIS A 99 -20.03 -4.73 -15.32
CA HIS A 99 -19.89 -5.98 -16.08
C HIS A 99 -19.75 -7.28 -15.27
N TYR A 100 -19.98 -7.23 -13.95
CA TYR A 100 -20.11 -8.41 -13.11
C TYR A 100 -21.42 -8.39 -12.31
N LEU A 101 -22.53 -8.60 -13.03
CA LEU A 101 -23.81 -9.07 -12.49
C LEU A 101 -24.43 -10.09 -13.46
#